data_AF-A0A9D4H4U7-F1
#
_entry.id   AF-A0A9D4H4U7-F1
#
_cell.length_a   1.000
_cell.length_b   1.000
_cell.length_c   1.000
_cell.angle_alpha   90.00
_cell.angle_beta   90.00
_cell.angle_gamma   90.00
#
_symmetry.space_group_name_H-M   'P 1'
#
loop_
_entity.id
_entity.type
_entity.pdbx_description
1 polymer ?
#
loop_
_entity_poly.entity_id
_entity_poly.type
_entity_poly.pdbx_seq_one_letter_code
_entity_poly.pdbx_strand_id
1 'polypeptide(L)'
;MLARHPLNGSFRKFVRNKTADTFKELTMNNTGATQLESYLRSTITDFACKYGIQECIDEAKRLFRQWRDNPDHNPVDPDIKSTVYCTALAEGTLDDWEFALTRYRIENLASEKSLLLAALACSRESWVLSRYLLKAIDQSNLADIRRQDAVSVILYISNTEHHRQFAGLGHVQG
;
A
#
# COMPACT_ATOMS: atom_id res chain seq x y z
N MET A 1 15.38 2.16 -15.22
CA MET A 1 14.87 1.40 -14.03
C MET A 1 14.24 0.10 -14.50
N LEU A 2 14.56 -1.02 -13.85
CA LEU A 2 14.15 -2.39 -14.22
C LEU A 2 12.64 -2.55 -14.47
N ALA A 3 11.80 -1.79 -13.76
CA ALA A 3 10.34 -1.83 -13.92
C ALA A 3 9.84 -1.59 -15.35
N ARG A 4 10.57 -0.81 -16.17
CA ARG A 4 10.25 -0.54 -17.59
C ARG A 4 11.08 -1.37 -18.57
N HIS A 5 11.93 -2.26 -18.05
CA HIS A 5 12.82 -3.09 -18.85
C HIS A 5 12.12 -4.41 -19.22
N PRO A 6 12.35 -5.00 -20.41
CA PRO A 6 11.75 -6.29 -20.79
C PRO A 6 12.02 -7.43 -19.79
N LEU A 7 13.14 -7.36 -19.06
CA LEU A 7 13.51 -8.34 -18.03
C LEU A 7 12.65 -8.27 -16.75
N ASN A 8 11.78 -7.26 -16.60
CA ASN A 8 10.96 -7.09 -15.39
C ASN A 8 10.11 -8.32 -15.09
N GLY A 9 9.48 -8.91 -16.12
CA GLY A 9 8.64 -10.11 -15.95
C GLY A 9 9.43 -11.29 -15.37
N SER A 10 10.59 -11.59 -15.95
CA SER A 10 11.48 -12.66 -15.47
C SER A 10 11.99 -12.41 -14.06
N PHE A 11 12.37 -11.17 -13.75
CA PHE A 11 12.81 -10.77 -12.42
C PHE A 11 11.68 -10.92 -11.38
N ARG A 12 10.47 -10.45 -11.70
CA ARG A 12 9.30 -10.61 -10.82
C ARG A 12 8.99 -12.09 -10.55
N LYS A 13 9.07 -12.95 -11.59
CA LYS A 13 8.89 -14.40 -11.45
C LYS A 13 9.96 -15.03 -10.56
N PHE A 14 11.22 -14.66 -10.74
CA PHE A 14 12.33 -15.13 -9.91
C PHE A 14 12.09 -14.78 -8.43
N VAL A 15 11.78 -13.52 -8.14
CA VAL A 15 11.53 -13.07 -6.76
C VAL A 15 10.34 -13.81 -6.16
N ARG A 16 9.21 -13.87 -6.87
CA ARG A 16 8.02 -14.61 -6.43
C ARG A 16 8.35 -16.06 -6.05
N ASN A 17 9.07 -16.77 -6.91
CA ASN A 17 9.44 -18.17 -6.67
C ASN A 17 10.36 -18.35 -5.46
N LYS A 18 11.23 -17.38 -5.18
CA LYS A 18 12.14 -17.45 -4.02
C LYS A 18 11.47 -17.05 -2.71
N THR A 19 10.43 -16.22 -2.76
CA THR A 19 9.75 -15.72 -1.57
C THR A 19 8.57 -16.59 -1.13
N ALA A 20 7.95 -17.33 -2.05
CA ALA A 20 6.69 -18.05 -1.78
C ALA A 20 6.76 -19.05 -0.63
N ASP A 21 7.73 -19.96 -0.65
CA ASP A 21 7.84 -21.00 0.39
C ASP A 21 8.12 -20.36 1.76
N THR A 22 9.02 -19.39 1.80
CA THR A 22 9.33 -18.65 3.04
C THR A 22 8.14 -17.87 3.58
N PHE A 23 7.33 -17.25 2.72
CA PHE A 23 6.11 -16.56 3.16
C PHE A 23 5.08 -17.54 3.73
N LYS A 24 4.94 -18.72 3.12
CA LYS A 24 4.00 -19.75 3.58
C LYS A 24 4.35 -20.28 4.97
N GLU A 25 5.64 -20.40 5.28
CA GLU A 25 6.13 -20.80 6.60
C GLU A 25 6.00 -19.67 7.63
N LEU A 26 6.39 -18.46 7.26
CA LEU A 26 6.42 -17.33 8.17
C LEU A 26 5.02 -16.80 8.49
N THR A 27 4.17 -16.60 7.48
CA THR A 27 2.87 -15.92 7.58
C THR A 27 2.97 -14.46 8.10
N MET A 28 1.82 -13.78 8.20
CA MET A 28 1.71 -12.43 8.77
C MET A 28 1.47 -12.42 10.30
N ASN A 29 1.45 -13.59 10.96
CA ASN A 29 1.29 -13.66 12.41
C ASN A 29 2.64 -13.46 13.11
N ASN A 30 2.72 -12.45 13.98
CA ASN A 30 3.93 -12.08 14.69
C ASN A 30 3.90 -12.48 16.19
N THR A 31 2.90 -13.22 16.62
CA THR A 31 2.74 -13.62 18.03
C THR A 31 3.92 -14.46 18.50
N GLY A 32 4.64 -13.99 19.53
CA GLY A 32 5.79 -14.70 20.11
C GLY A 32 7.07 -14.66 19.29
N ALA A 33 7.11 -13.85 18.22
CA ALA A 33 8.30 -13.69 17.38
C ALA A 33 9.40 -12.89 18.09
N THR A 34 10.66 -13.27 17.84
CA THR A 34 11.83 -12.46 18.18
C THR A 34 11.96 -11.24 17.26
N GLN A 35 12.74 -10.23 17.66
CA GLN A 35 12.98 -9.04 16.85
C GLN A 35 13.50 -9.37 15.44
N LEU A 36 14.37 -10.39 15.33
CA LEU A 36 14.92 -10.83 14.04
C LEU A 36 13.84 -11.49 13.16
N GLU A 37 12.97 -12.30 13.76
CA GLU A 37 11.85 -12.94 13.05
C GLU A 37 10.83 -11.90 12.59
N SER A 38 10.52 -10.88 13.41
CA SER A 38 9.64 -9.77 13.02
C SER A 38 10.20 -8.99 11.83
N TYR A 39 11.51 -8.72 11.84
CA TYR A 39 12.18 -8.04 10.72
C TYR A 39 12.16 -8.88 9.44
N LEU A 40 12.46 -10.18 9.56
CA LEU A 40 12.38 -11.11 8.44
C LEU A 40 10.95 -11.18 7.89
N ARG A 41 9.95 -11.26 8.77
CA ARG A 41 8.52 -11.29 8.41
C ARG A 41 8.09 -10.04 7.66
N SER A 42 8.48 -8.86 8.13
CA SER A 42 8.23 -7.60 7.45
C SER A 42 8.80 -7.61 6.03
N THR A 43 10.05 -8.04 5.88
CA THR A 43 10.73 -8.13 4.58
C THR A 43 10.06 -9.14 3.64
N ILE A 44 9.76 -10.34 4.13
CA ILE A 44 9.15 -11.40 3.32
C ILE A 44 7.71 -11.04 2.95
N THR A 45 6.97 -10.39 3.84
CA THR A 45 5.62 -9.88 3.57
C THR A 45 5.64 -8.81 2.47
N ASP A 46 6.57 -7.85 2.54
CA ASP A 46 6.74 -6.82 1.50
C ASP A 46 6.99 -7.45 0.12
N PHE A 47 7.96 -8.36 0.04
CA PHE A 47 8.28 -9.04 -1.21
C PHE A 47 7.10 -9.90 -1.71
N ALA A 48 6.48 -10.68 -0.83
CA ALA A 48 5.38 -11.56 -1.22
C ALA A 48 4.22 -10.76 -1.84
N CYS A 49 3.78 -9.69 -1.18
CA CYS A 49 2.67 -8.88 -1.65
C CYS A 49 3.05 -8.07 -2.90
N LYS A 50 4.22 -7.41 -2.91
CA LYS A 50 4.68 -6.60 -4.05
C LYS A 50 4.85 -7.40 -5.34
N TYR A 51 5.30 -8.64 -5.22
CA TYR A 51 5.52 -9.54 -6.35
C TYR A 51 4.31 -10.44 -6.67
N GLY A 52 3.17 -10.20 -6.01
CA GLY A 52 1.88 -10.79 -6.36
C GLY A 52 1.73 -12.25 -5.96
N ILE A 53 2.18 -12.60 -4.77
CA ILE A 53 1.81 -13.86 -4.11
C ILE A 53 0.40 -13.70 -3.58
N GLN A 54 -0.53 -14.54 -4.05
CA GLN A 54 -1.96 -14.36 -3.83
C GLN A 54 -2.32 -14.49 -2.35
N GLU A 55 -1.69 -15.43 -1.65
CA GLU A 55 -1.87 -15.66 -0.21
C GLU A 55 -1.52 -14.41 0.61
N CYS A 56 -0.49 -13.65 0.20
CA CYS A 56 -0.12 -12.39 0.85
C CYS A 56 -1.19 -11.31 0.62
N ILE A 57 -1.64 -11.18 -0.62
CA ILE A 57 -2.67 -10.20 -0.99
C ILE A 57 -3.97 -10.47 -0.25
N ASP A 58 -4.42 -11.72 -0.23
CA ASP A 58 -5.68 -12.11 0.39
C ASP A 58 -5.63 -11.87 1.91
N GLU A 59 -4.51 -12.19 2.54
CA GLU A 59 -4.30 -11.97 3.98
C GLU A 59 -4.23 -10.48 4.33
N ALA A 60 -3.51 -9.67 3.54
CA ALA A 60 -3.47 -8.22 3.72
C ALA A 60 -4.89 -7.61 3.60
N LYS A 61 -5.66 -8.03 2.60
CA LYS A 61 -7.06 -7.60 2.44
C LYS A 61 -7.93 -8.07 3.61
N ARG A 62 -7.72 -9.29 4.12
CA ARG A 62 -8.46 -9.82 5.27
C ARG A 62 -8.19 -8.99 6.53
N LEU A 63 -6.92 -8.73 6.85
CA LEU A 63 -6.52 -7.94 8.01
C LEU A 63 -7.05 -6.49 7.93
N PHE A 64 -6.95 -5.87 6.75
CA PHE A 64 -7.47 -4.51 6.55
C PHE A 64 -9.00 -4.46 6.68
N ARG A 65 -9.72 -5.44 6.14
CA ARG A 65 -11.19 -5.55 6.35
C ARG A 65 -11.54 -5.71 7.82
N GLN A 66 -10.81 -6.55 8.56
CA GLN A 66 -11.03 -6.68 10.00
C GLN A 66 -10.84 -5.37 10.74
N TRP A 67 -9.83 -4.57 10.35
CA TRP A 67 -9.66 -3.23 10.90
C TRP A 67 -10.84 -2.32 10.53
N ARG A 68 -11.30 -2.36 9.28
CA ARG A 68 -12.44 -1.56 8.82
C ARG A 68 -13.73 -1.91 9.55
N ASP A 69 -13.95 -3.18 9.85
CA ASP A 69 -15.15 -3.68 10.53
C ASP A 69 -15.09 -3.37 12.05
N ASN A 70 -13.90 -3.19 12.62
CA ASN A 70 -13.69 -2.73 14.01
C ASN A 70 -12.63 -1.60 14.06
N PRO A 71 -12.99 -0.35 13.69
CA PRO A 71 -12.02 0.74 13.49
C PRO A 71 -11.19 1.11 14.71
N ASP A 72 -11.70 0.80 15.91
CA ASP A 72 -11.04 1.12 17.18
C ASP A 72 -10.00 0.05 17.58
N HIS A 73 -10.03 -1.12 16.94
CA HIS A 73 -9.10 -2.21 17.21
C HIS A 73 -8.44 -2.68 15.91
N ASN A 74 -7.30 -2.07 15.60
CA ASN A 74 -6.52 -2.45 14.43
C ASN A 74 -5.71 -3.73 14.70
N PRO A 75 -5.99 -4.85 14.03
CA PRO A 75 -5.31 -6.12 14.25
C PRO A 75 -3.96 -6.21 13.51
N VAL A 76 -3.60 -5.19 12.71
CA VAL A 76 -2.40 -5.23 11.87
C VAL A 76 -1.16 -4.95 12.72
N ASP A 77 -0.23 -5.92 12.72
CA ASP A 77 1.05 -5.78 13.41
C ASP A 77 1.84 -4.57 12.87
N PRO A 78 2.42 -3.72 13.74
CA PRO A 78 3.15 -2.51 13.35
C PRO A 78 4.23 -2.73 12.29
N ASP A 79 4.93 -3.87 12.32
CA ASP A 79 6.07 -4.15 11.43
C ASP A 79 5.64 -4.43 9.99
N ILE A 80 4.36 -4.79 9.77
CA ILE A 80 3.79 -5.08 8.44
C ILE A 80 2.73 -4.08 7.99
N LYS A 81 2.37 -3.09 8.82
CA LYS A 81 1.31 -2.10 8.50
C LYS A 81 1.49 -1.44 7.14
N SER A 82 2.71 -1.00 6.83
CA SER A 82 3.03 -0.37 5.54
C SER A 82 2.62 -1.24 4.35
N THR A 83 3.03 -2.51 4.36
CA THR A 83 2.71 -3.46 3.30
C THR A 83 1.23 -3.81 3.28
N VAL A 84 0.62 -4.06 4.45
CA VAL A 84 -0.79 -4.44 4.54
C VAL A 84 -1.70 -3.32 4.04
N TYR A 85 -1.50 -2.08 4.50
CA TYR A 85 -2.32 -0.95 4.06
C TYR A 85 -2.15 -0.68 2.57
N CYS A 86 -0.91 -0.62 2.08
CA CYS A 86 -0.63 -0.36 0.67
C CYS A 86 -1.23 -1.46 -0.22
N THR A 87 -1.08 -2.73 0.16
CA THR A 87 -1.63 -3.87 -0.60
C THR A 87 -3.15 -3.87 -0.60
N ALA A 88 -3.77 -3.65 0.57
CA ALA A 88 -5.22 -3.60 0.68
C ALA A 88 -5.83 -2.46 -0.14
N LEU A 89 -5.20 -1.28 -0.17
CA LEU A 89 -5.68 -0.14 -0.97
C LEU A 89 -5.34 -0.26 -2.45
N ALA A 90 -4.26 -0.95 -2.81
CA ALA A 90 -3.96 -1.28 -4.21
C ALA A 90 -4.98 -2.26 -4.81
N GLU A 91 -5.46 -3.22 -4.02
CA GLU A 91 -6.37 -4.30 -4.47
C GLU A 91 -7.81 -4.11 -3.94
N GLY A 92 -8.10 -2.91 -3.42
CA GLY A 92 -9.31 -2.57 -2.68
C GLY A 92 -10.27 -1.69 -3.49
N THR A 93 -11.30 -1.22 -2.78
CA THR A 93 -12.38 -0.39 -3.33
C THR A 93 -12.23 1.07 -2.94
N LEU A 94 -13.11 1.93 -3.48
CA LEU A 94 -13.19 3.31 -3.01
C LEU A 94 -13.50 3.39 -1.51
N ASP A 95 -14.37 2.53 -1.00
CA ASP A 95 -14.75 2.52 0.42
C ASP A 95 -13.55 2.23 1.33
N ASP A 96 -12.67 1.32 0.92
CA ASP A 96 -11.43 1.02 1.64
C ASP A 96 -10.50 2.26 1.68
N TRP A 97 -10.44 2.98 0.55
CA TRP A 97 -9.67 4.21 0.43
C TRP A 97 -10.24 5.35 1.28
N GLU A 98 -11.56 5.56 1.26
CA GLU A 98 -12.24 6.57 2.07
C GLU A 98 -12.17 6.27 3.57
N PHE A 99 -12.20 4.98 3.94
CA PHE A 99 -11.92 4.55 5.30
C PHE A 99 -10.51 4.96 5.72
N ALA A 100 -9.46 4.63 4.95
CA ALA A 100 -8.09 5.00 5.26
C ALA A 100 -7.90 6.53 5.36
N LEU A 101 -8.53 7.30 4.46
CA LEU A 101 -8.51 8.76 4.52
C LEU A 101 -9.16 9.28 5.81
N THR A 102 -10.30 8.72 6.20
CA THR A 102 -10.99 9.06 7.45
C THR A 102 -10.09 8.77 8.66
N ARG A 103 -9.43 7.60 8.67
CA ARG A 103 -8.46 7.26 9.72
C ARG A 103 -7.31 8.26 9.78
N TYR A 104 -6.75 8.67 8.63
CA TYR A 104 -5.70 9.69 8.60
C TYR A 104 -6.14 11.02 9.24
N ARG A 105 -7.39 11.45 8.97
CA ARG A 105 -7.93 12.71 9.48
C ARG A 105 -8.04 12.73 11.01
N ILE A 106 -8.49 11.63 11.61
CA ILE A 106 -8.70 11.53 13.07
C ILE A 106 -7.46 11.03 13.84
N GLU A 107 -6.48 10.46 13.14
CA GLU A 107 -5.24 9.99 13.76
C GLU A 107 -4.44 11.15 14.39
N ASN A 108 -3.72 10.89 15.47
CA ASN A 108 -2.85 11.85 16.15
C ASN A 108 -1.37 11.45 16.04
N LEU A 109 -1.08 10.15 15.96
CA LEU A 109 0.27 9.63 15.86
C LEU A 109 0.84 9.91 14.46
N ALA A 110 1.94 10.68 14.43
CA ALA A 110 2.56 11.11 13.18
C ALA A 110 3.07 9.94 12.31
N SER A 111 3.59 8.88 12.93
CA SER A 111 4.04 7.68 12.21
C SER A 111 2.86 6.97 11.52
N GLU A 112 1.74 6.81 12.20
CA GLU A 112 0.54 6.19 11.61
C GLU A 112 -0.06 7.06 10.49
N LYS A 113 -0.08 8.40 10.65
CA LYS A 113 -0.47 9.30 9.55
C LYS A 113 0.40 9.12 8.32
N SER A 114 1.71 8.97 8.51
CA SER A 114 2.67 8.83 7.42
C SER A 114 2.44 7.51 6.66
N LEU A 115 2.16 6.43 7.38
CA LEU A 115 1.77 5.14 6.80
C LEU A 115 0.47 5.25 5.99
N LEU A 116 -0.55 5.92 6.52
CA LEU A 116 -1.82 6.08 5.83
C LEU A 116 -1.70 6.94 4.57
N LEU A 117 -0.96 8.06 4.63
CA LEU A 117 -0.70 8.89 3.44
C LEU A 117 0.04 8.10 2.34
N ALA A 118 1.07 7.34 2.71
CA ALA A 118 1.78 6.50 1.77
C ALA A 118 0.86 5.42 1.16
N ALA A 119 0.03 4.77 1.98
CA ALA A 119 -0.88 3.72 1.52
C ALA A 119 -1.99 4.25 0.60
N LEU A 120 -2.54 5.44 0.86
CA LEU A 120 -3.56 6.08 0.01
C LEU A 120 -3.05 6.30 -1.43
N ALA A 121 -1.74 6.49 -1.61
CA ALA A 121 -1.13 6.58 -2.93
C ALA A 121 -1.00 5.24 -3.65
N CYS A 122 -1.13 4.10 -2.97
CA CYS A 122 -0.97 2.76 -3.54
C CYS A 122 -2.17 2.30 -4.39
N SER A 123 -3.29 3.03 -4.38
CA SER A 123 -4.45 2.70 -5.21
C SER A 123 -4.05 2.50 -6.67
N ARG A 124 -4.65 1.51 -7.34
CA ARG A 124 -4.43 1.26 -8.77
C ARG A 124 -5.38 2.06 -9.66
N GLU A 125 -6.40 2.66 -9.06
CA GLU A 125 -7.42 3.44 -9.74
C GLU A 125 -6.93 4.87 -9.98
N SER A 126 -6.63 5.21 -11.24
CA SER A 126 -6.04 6.51 -11.61
C SER A 126 -6.91 7.71 -11.22
N TRP A 127 -8.24 7.55 -11.25
CA TRP A 127 -9.18 8.59 -10.83
C TRP A 127 -9.16 8.79 -9.31
N VAL A 128 -8.90 7.74 -8.51
CA VAL A 128 -8.72 7.86 -7.05
C VAL A 128 -7.43 8.63 -6.75
N LEU A 129 -6.35 8.35 -7.46
CA LEU A 129 -5.08 9.07 -7.31
C LEU A 129 -5.20 10.54 -7.75
N SER A 130 -5.97 10.80 -8.81
CA SER A 130 -6.29 12.17 -9.24
C SER A 130 -7.09 12.92 -8.17
N ARG A 131 -8.10 12.27 -7.58
CA ARG A 131 -8.85 12.82 -6.44
C ARG A 131 -7.93 13.07 -5.24
N TYR A 132 -6.98 12.18 -4.98
CA TYR A 132 -6.02 12.33 -3.89
C TYR A 132 -5.10 13.54 -4.11
N LEU A 133 -4.59 13.71 -5.33
CA LEU A 133 -3.78 14.87 -5.71
C LEU A 133 -4.55 16.18 -5.54
N LEU A 134 -5.81 16.23 -5.98
CA LEU A 134 -6.69 17.41 -5.81
C LEU A 134 -6.90 17.75 -4.33
N LYS A 135 -7.08 16.73 -3.47
CA LYS A 135 -7.16 16.92 -2.01
C LYS A 135 -5.85 17.43 -1.39
N ALA A 136 -4.71 17.03 -1.94
CA ALA A 136 -3.39 17.44 -1.45
C ALA A 136 -3.05 18.90 -1.81
N ILE A 137 -3.52 19.39 -2.96
CA ILE A 137 -3.29 20.77 -3.40
C ILE A 137 -4.39 21.74 -2.93
N ASP A 138 -5.47 21.25 -2.32
CA ASP A 138 -6.49 22.09 -1.72
C ASP A 138 -5.90 22.87 -0.53
N GLN A 139 -5.93 24.19 -0.64
CA GLN A 139 -5.42 25.10 0.38
C GLN A 139 -6.52 25.62 1.32
N SER A 140 -7.75 25.13 1.19
CA SER A 140 -8.86 25.52 2.05
C SER A 140 -8.62 25.10 3.51
N ASN A 141 -9.29 25.77 4.45
CA ASN A 141 -9.26 25.38 5.87
C ASN A 141 -10.01 24.06 6.15
N LEU A 142 -10.71 23.51 5.16
CA LEU A 142 -11.42 22.24 5.20
C LEU A 142 -10.66 21.13 4.48
N ALA A 143 -9.39 21.38 4.11
CA ALA A 143 -8.57 20.44 3.37
C ALA A 143 -8.45 19.11 4.12
N ASP A 144 -8.71 18.01 3.40
CA ASP A 144 -8.54 16.66 3.94
C ASP A 144 -7.08 16.35 4.28
N ILE A 145 -6.14 17.00 3.58
CA ILE A 145 -4.68 16.83 3.72
C ILE A 145 -4.08 18.10 4.26
N ARG A 146 -3.21 17.97 5.26
CA ARG A 146 -2.52 19.12 5.86
C ARG A 146 -1.55 19.73 4.86
N ARG A 147 -1.42 21.06 4.84
CA ARG A 147 -0.51 21.77 3.92
C ARG A 147 0.94 21.25 3.99
N GLN A 148 1.44 20.88 5.18
CA GLN A 148 2.79 20.32 5.31
C GLN A 148 2.95 18.90 4.70
N ASP A 149 1.86 18.16 4.54
CA ASP A 149 1.88 16.78 4.04
C ASP A 149 1.71 16.73 2.51
N ALA A 150 1.28 17.83 1.89
CA ALA A 150 0.96 17.91 0.46
C ALA A 150 2.12 17.45 -0.44
N VAL A 151 3.35 17.88 -0.13
CA VAL A 151 4.55 17.50 -0.89
C VAL A 151 4.81 15.99 -0.79
N SER A 152 4.66 15.41 0.41
CA SER A 152 4.81 13.96 0.61
C SER A 152 3.80 13.18 -0.22
N VAL A 153 2.54 13.64 -0.27
CA VAL A 153 1.50 13.03 -1.10
C VAL A 153 1.90 13.02 -2.57
N ILE A 154 2.35 14.15 -3.11
CA ILE A 154 2.80 14.25 -4.51
C ILE A 154 3.95 13.28 -4.78
N LEU A 155 4.90 13.14 -3.85
CA LEU A 155 6.02 12.20 -3.97
C LEU A 155 5.57 10.74 -3.91
N TYR A 156 4.62 10.39 -3.04
CA TYR A 156 4.09 9.03 -2.95
C TYR A 156 3.33 8.63 -4.22
N ILE A 157 2.48 9.53 -4.75
CA ILE A 157 1.79 9.35 -6.02
C ILE A 157 2.81 9.20 -7.16
N SER A 158 3.87 10.01 -7.19
CA SER A 158 4.90 9.94 -8.25
C SER A 158 5.72 8.64 -8.22
N ASN A 159 5.89 8.04 -7.05
CA ASN A 159 6.69 6.82 -6.85
C ASN A 159 5.88 5.53 -7.01
N THR A 160 4.55 5.58 -6.94
CA THR A 160 3.72 4.40 -7.15
C THR A 160 3.75 3.97 -8.61
N GLU A 161 3.94 2.65 -8.82
CA GLU A 161 4.32 2.07 -10.12
C GLU A 161 3.32 2.39 -11.25
N HIS A 162 2.07 2.74 -10.91
CA HIS A 162 0.97 2.97 -11.85
C HIS A 162 1.05 4.29 -12.64
N HIS A 163 1.69 5.35 -12.15
CA HIS A 163 1.89 6.56 -12.95
C HIS A 163 2.94 6.41 -14.05
N ARG A 164 3.71 5.31 -14.03
CA ARG A 164 4.69 5.06 -15.08
C ARG A 164 4.08 4.51 -16.38
N GLN A 165 2.82 4.08 -16.37
CA GLN A 165 2.10 3.59 -17.56
C GLN A 165 1.33 4.67 -18.32
N PHE A 166 0.95 5.78 -17.68
CA PHE A 166 0.22 6.88 -18.35
C PHE A 166 1.07 7.73 -19.32
N ALA A 167 2.36 7.44 -19.45
CA ALA A 167 3.23 8.04 -20.49
C ALA A 167 3.55 7.07 -21.65
N GLY A 168 2.92 5.88 -21.72
CA GLY A 168 3.40 4.83 -22.64
C GLY A 168 2.35 4.00 -23.37
N LEU A 169 1.05 4.15 -23.12
CA LEU A 169 0.02 3.44 -23.89
C LEU A 169 -1.15 4.37 -24.16
N GLY A 170 -0.94 5.22 -25.17
CA GLY A 170 -2.05 5.64 -26.01
C GLY A 170 -2.77 4.38 -26.48
N HIS A 171 -4.05 4.30 -26.15
CA HIS A 171 -4.99 3.36 -26.74
C HIS A 171 -4.84 3.40 -28.26
N VAL A 172 -4.16 2.39 -28.80
CA VAL A 172 -4.31 1.96 -30.18
C VAL A 172 -5.38 0.88 -30.15
N GLN A 173 -6.42 1.12 -30.96
CA GLN A 173 -7.57 0.26 -31.33
C GLN A 173 -8.75 0.26 -30.34
N GLY A 174 -10.01 0.44 -30.78
CA GLY A 174 -10.57 0.40 -32.15
C GLY A 174 -11.28 1.67 -32.61
#